data_AF-A0A964PRB8-F1
#
_entry.id   AF-A0A964PRB8-F1
#
_cell.length_a   1.000
_cell.length_b   1.000
_cell.length_c   1.000
_cell.angle_alpha   90.00
_cell.angle_beta   90.00
_cell.angle_gamma   90.00
#
_symmetry.space_group_name_H-M   'P 1'
#
loop_
_entity.id
_entity.type
_entity.pdbx_description
1 polymer ?
#
loop_
_entity_poly.entity_id
_entity_poly.type
_entity_poly.pdbx_seq_one_letter_code
_entity_poly.pdbx_strand_id
1 'polypeptide(L)' 'MEMWMKILSALFLGLMLIALLPRAKAMMETSPNAGPGDWRSALLPIAAVIGFVIFLMAVV' A
#
# COMPACT_ATOMS: atom_id res chain seq x y z
N MET A 1 19.54 -12.36 -11.52
CA MET A 1 19.87 -11.68 -10.25
C MET A 1 20.55 -12.70 -9.36
N GLU A 2 21.87 -12.57 -9.18
CA GLU A 2 22.67 -13.40 -8.28
C GLU A 2 22.07 -13.44 -6.86
N MET A 3 22.15 -14.59 -6.16
CA MET A 3 21.55 -14.77 -4.83
C MET A 3 21.98 -13.67 -3.84
N TRP A 4 23.27 -13.31 -3.87
CA TRP A 4 23.84 -12.25 -3.05
C TRP A 4 23.22 -10.88 -3.31
N MET A 5 22.88 -10.56 -4.57
CA MET A 5 22.20 -9.31 -4.91
C MET A 5 20.77 -9.25 -4.36
N LYS A 6 20.05 -10.38 -4.35
CA LYS A 6 18.71 -10.46 -3.74
C LYS A 6 18.77 -10.24 -2.23
N ILE A 7 19.76 -10.83 -1.56
CA ILE A 7 19.95 -10.68 -0.11
C ILE A 7 20.31 -9.23 0.23
N LEU A 8 21.28 -8.64 -0.48
CA LEU A 8 21.69 -7.25 -0.25
C LEU A 8 20.57 -6.25 -0.54
N SER A 9 19.82 -6.43 -1.62
CA SER A 9 18.66 -5.58 -1.93
C SER A 9 17.55 -5.72 -0.90
N ALA A 10 17.24 -6.94 -0.44
CA ALA A 10 16.26 -7.16 0.63
C ALA A 10 16.69 -6.49 1.94
N LEU A 11 17.97 -6.59 2.30
CA LEU A 11 18.51 -5.97 3.51
C LEU A 11 18.49 -4.44 3.41
N PHE A 12 18.85 -3.89 2.25
CA PHE A 12 18.78 -2.46 1.98
C PHE A 12 17.33 -1.93 2.05
N LEU A 13 16.38 -2.64 1.44
CA LEU A 13 14.95 -2.30 1.53
C LEU A 13 14.45 -2.38 2.98
N GLY A 14 14.83 -3.40 3.72
CA GLY A 14 14.50 -3.53 5.15
C GLY A 14 15.02 -2.36 5.98
N LEU A 15 16.28 -1.98 5.77
CA LEU A 15 16.90 -0.83 6.44
C LEU A 15 16.21 0.49 6.06
N MET A 16 15.84 0.66 4.79
CA MET A 16 15.08 1.83 4.32
C MET A 16 13.71 1.91 5.02
N LEU A 17 13.00 0.78 5.16
CA LEU A 17 11.74 0.74 5.89
C LEU A 17 11.95 1.14 7.35
N ILE A 18 12.94 0.57 8.03
CA ILE A 18 13.27 0.91 9.42
C ILE A 18 13.61 2.40 9.57
N ALA A 19 14.39 2.96 8.64
CA ALA A 19 14.72 4.38 8.62
C ALA A 19 13.49 5.28 8.39
N LEU A 20 12.48 4.80 7.65
CA LEU A 20 11.25 5.52 7.39
C LEU A 20 10.23 5.41 8.53
N LEU A 21 10.26 4.33 9.32
CA LEU A 21 9.35 4.10 10.44
C LEU A 21 9.13 5.31 11.37
N PRO A 22 10.15 6.04 11.87
CA PRO A 22 9.91 7.17 12.78
C PRO A 22 9.09 8.29 12.11
N ARG A 23 9.37 8.59 10.84
CA ARG A 23 8.61 9.58 10.06
C ARG A 23 7.20 9.07 9.78
N ALA A 24 7.05 7.80 9.41
CA ALA A 24 5.74 7.19 9.19
C ALA A 24 4.89 7.24 10.46
N LYS A 25 5.46 6.93 11.63
CA LYS A 25 4.77 7.07 12.93
C LYS A 25 4.34 8.52 13.20
N ALA A 26 5.23 9.49 13.02
CA ALA A 26 4.88 10.90 13.21
C ALA A 26 3.74 11.36 12.28
N MET A 27 3.72 10.88 11.03
CA MET A 27 2.64 11.15 10.08
C MET A 27 1.33 10.48 10.49
N MET A 28 1.38 9.28 11.04
CA MET A 28 0.19 8.58 11.54
C MET A 28 -0.38 9.26 12.79
N GLU A 29 0.47 9.72 13.70
CA GLU A 29 0.07 10.43 14.93
C GLU A 29 -0.54 11.81 14.65
N THR A 30 -0.10 12.47 13.57
CA THR A 30 -0.61 13.79 13.15
C THR A 30 -1.74 13.73 12.13
N SER A 31 -2.03 12.54 11.58
CA SER A 31 -3.14 12.34 10.65
C SER A 31 -4.48 12.40 11.40
N PRO A 32 -5.51 13.02 10.81
CA PRO A 32 -6.88 12.87 11.30
C PRO A 32 -7.23 11.38 11.43
N ASN A 33 -7.83 11.00 12.55
CA ASN A 33 -8.38 9.65 12.70
C ASN A 33 -9.47 9.43 11.66
N ALA A 34 -9.53 8.23 11.09
CA ALA A 34 -10.60 7.85 10.19
C ALA A 34 -11.95 8.00 10.90
N GLY A 35 -12.81 8.85 10.35
CA GLY A 35 -14.16 9.08 10.85
C GLY A 35 -15.15 8.01 10.39
N PRO A 36 -16.37 8.03 10.95
CA PRO A 36 -17.45 7.20 10.42
C PRO A 36 -17.75 7.60 8.98
N GLY A 37 -17.43 6.72 8.01
CA GLY A 37 -17.69 6.95 6.58
C GLY A 37 -16.45 6.94 5.69
N ASP A 38 -15.24 7.12 6.23
CA ASP A 38 -14.01 7.12 5.43
C ASP A 38 -13.72 5.75 4.81
N TRP A 39 -14.03 4.68 5.53
CA TRP A 39 -13.96 3.32 5.00
C TRP A 39 -14.99 3.06 3.90
N ARG A 40 -16.15 3.74 3.98
CA ARG A 40 -17.23 3.61 3.00
C ARG A 40 -16.94 4.43 1.75
N SER A 41 -16.25 5.57 1.87
CA SER A 41 -15.78 6.34 0.70
C SER A 41 -14.64 5.64 -0.02
N ALA A 42 -13.74 4.93 0.70
CA ALA A 42 -12.70 4.08 0.10
C ALA A 42 -13.27 2.85 -0.63
N LEU A 43 -14.42 2.33 -0.19
CA LEU A 43 -15.06 1.16 -0.80
C LEU A 43 -15.49 1.42 -2.26
N LEU A 44 -15.98 2.62 -2.57
CA LEU A 44 -16.47 2.97 -3.90
C LEU A 44 -15.38 2.86 -5.01
N PRO A 45 -14.19 3.50 -4.88
CA PRO A 45 -13.14 3.35 -5.89
C PRO A 45 -12.60 1.92 -5.95
N ILE A 46 -12.49 1.21 -4.82
CA ILE A 46 -12.07 -0.20 -4.81
C ILE A 46 -13.05 -1.07 -5.59
N ALA A 47 -14.35 -0.92 -5.31
CA ALA A 47 -15.40 -1.65 -6.01
C ALA A 47 -15.42 -1.32 -7.51
N ALA A 48 -15.18 -0.06 -7.89
CA ALA A 48 -15.08 0.35 -9.29
C ALA A 48 -13.91 -0.35 -10.01
N VAL A 49 -12.73 -0.41 -9.39
CA VAL A 49 -11.57 -1.11 -9.96
C VAL A 49 -11.83 -2.61 -10.10
N ILE A 50 -12.39 -3.25 -9.08
CA ILE A 50 -12.75 -4.67 -9.13
C ILE A 50 -13.76 -4.92 -10.25
N GLY A 51 -14.82 -4.10 -10.33
CA GLY A 51 -15.83 -4.21 -11.38
C GLY A 51 -15.26 -4.02 -12.78
N PHE A 52 -14.33 -3.07 -12.94
CA PHE A 52 -13.63 -2.86 -14.20
C PHE A 52 -12.78 -4.07 -14.61
N VAL A 53 -12.03 -4.66 -13.67
CA VAL A 53 -11.24 -5.87 -13.94
C VAL A 53 -12.13 -7.05 -14.34
N ILE A 54 -13.25 -7.26 -13.64
CA ILE A 54 -14.23 -8.31 -13.99
C ILE A 54 -14.82 -8.07 -15.38
N PHE A 55 -15.17 -6.82 -15.70
CA PHE A 55 -15.66 -6.45 -17.03
C PHE A 55 -14.65 -6.79 -18.13
N LEU A 56 -13.37 -6.47 -17.92
CA LEU A 56 -12.31 -6.83 -18.86
C LEU A 56 -12.19 -8.36 -19.03
N MET A 57 -12.23 -9.13 -17.94
CA MET A 57 -12.18 -10.59 -18.01
C MET A 57 -13.36 -11.22 -18.76
N ALA A 58 -14.52 -10.55 -18.77
CA ALA A 58 -15.71 -11.06 -19.47
C ALA A 58 -15.71 -10.73 -20.97
N VAL A 59 -14.97 -9.70 -21.39
CA VAL A 59 -14.90 -9.23 -22.78
C VAL A 59 -13.69 -9.81 -23.53
N VAL A 60 -12.62 -10.20 -22.82
CA VAL A 60 -11.44 -10.90 -23.35
C VAL A 60 -11.68 -12.39 -23.39
#